data_AF-A0A4Q2YQA8-F1
#
_entry.id   AF-A0A4Q2YQA8-F1
#
_cell.length_a   1.000
_cell.length_b   1.000
_cell.length_c   1.000
_cell.angle_alpha   90.00
_cell.angle_beta   90.00
_cell.angle_gamma   90.00
#
_symmetry.space_group_name_H-M   'P 1'
#
loop_
_entity.id
_entity.type
_entity.pdbx_description
1 polymer ?
#
loop_
_entity_poly.entity_id
_entity_poly.type
_entity_poly.pdbx_seq_one_letter_code
_entity_poly.pdbx_strand_id
1 'polypeptide(L)'
;MVTPAPSLPKDFSQLSLTEAAELLGARKLPPVEQWHPERTGDSAMEIRADGSWYHEGGRINRPAMVKLFSTILRREADGGHVLVTPAEKLGIVVEDTPFRAVEMKSEGEGEARKLVFRLDTDDLVMANADHPLS
;
A
#
# COMPACT_ATOMS: atom_id res chain seq x y z
N MET A 1 1.15 17.94 6.78
CA MET A 1 1.68 17.85 5.39
C MET A 1 2.04 16.39 5.20
N VAL A 2 1.35 15.66 4.32
CA VAL A 2 1.70 14.27 4.03
C VAL A 2 2.93 14.33 3.14
N THR A 3 4.09 13.93 3.67
CA THR A 3 5.32 13.82 2.89
C THR A 3 5.08 12.77 1.80
N PRO A 4 5.50 12.99 0.54
CA PRO A 4 5.35 11.97 -0.48
C PRO A 4 6.02 10.67 -0.02
N ALA A 5 5.36 9.54 -0.28
CA ALA A 5 5.91 8.23 0.03
C ALA A 5 7.29 8.12 -0.63
N PRO A 6 8.36 7.81 0.13
CA PRO A 6 9.69 7.69 -0.45
C PRO A 6 9.67 6.59 -1.51
N SER A 7 10.14 6.89 -2.72
CA SER A 7 10.48 5.87 -3.70
C SER A 7 11.67 5.06 -3.18
N LEU A 8 11.75 3.78 -3.57
CA LEU A 8 12.92 2.97 -3.25
C LEU A 8 14.20 3.68 -3.72
N PRO A 9 15.29 3.66 -2.92
CA PRO A 9 16.53 4.36 -3.25
C PRO A 9 17.29 3.75 -4.44
N LYS A 10 16.98 2.49 -4.78
CA LYS A 10 17.52 1.72 -5.91
C LYS A 10 16.43 0.78 -6.42
N ASP A 11 16.62 0.23 -7.61
CA ASP A 11 15.75 -0.82 -8.15
C ASP A 11 15.67 -2.01 -7.19
N PHE A 12 14.48 -2.56 -7.00
CA PHE A 12 14.27 -3.67 -6.07
C PHE A 12 15.14 -4.86 -6.40
N SER A 13 15.36 -5.17 -7.68
CA SER A 13 16.25 -6.25 -8.13
C SER A 13 17.67 -6.14 -7.55
N GLN A 14 18.17 -4.93 -7.29
CA GLN A 14 19.51 -4.65 -6.77
C GLN A 14 19.60 -4.63 -5.23
N LEU A 15 18.48 -4.62 -4.52
CA LEU A 15 18.46 -4.63 -3.05
C LEU A 15 18.78 -6.03 -2.53
N SER A 16 19.57 -6.14 -1.47
CA SER A 16 19.63 -7.35 -0.64
C SER A 16 18.36 -7.49 0.22
N LEU A 17 18.10 -8.69 0.74
CA LEU A 17 16.94 -8.90 1.63
C LEU A 17 17.08 -8.11 2.94
N THR A 18 18.31 -7.95 3.45
CA THR A 18 18.61 -7.11 4.61
C THR A 18 18.29 -5.64 4.34
N GLU A 19 18.76 -5.07 3.22
CA GLU A 19 18.43 -3.68 2.85
C GLU A 19 16.92 -3.49 2.67
N ALA A 20 16.24 -4.45 2.06
CA ALA A 20 14.78 -4.40 1.91
C ALA A 20 14.05 -4.42 3.28
N ALA A 21 14.52 -5.23 4.23
CA ALA A 21 14.00 -5.27 5.58
C ALA A 21 14.28 -3.98 6.37
N GLU A 22 15.45 -3.38 6.20
CA GLU A 22 15.80 -2.08 6.79
C GLU A 22 14.90 -0.96 6.26
N LEU A 23 14.66 -0.93 4.95
CA LEU A 23 13.73 0.03 4.32
C LEU A 23 12.29 -0.15 4.83
N LEU A 24 11.85 -1.40 5.02
CA LEU A 24 10.55 -1.71 5.62
C LEU A 24 10.44 -1.12 7.04
N GLY A 25 11.46 -1.36 7.88
CA GLY A 25 11.47 -0.88 9.27
C GLY A 25 11.63 0.64 9.42
N ALA A 26 12.30 1.29 8.46
CA ALA A 26 12.47 2.75 8.44
C ALA A 26 11.23 3.50 7.92
N ARG A 27 10.28 2.79 7.31
CA ARG A 27 9.10 3.40 6.69
C ARG A 27 8.18 4.02 7.74
N LYS A 28 7.82 5.28 7.54
CA LYS A 28 6.86 6.00 8.38
C LYS A 28 5.58 6.25 7.60
N LEU A 29 4.52 5.56 8.00
CA LEU A 29 3.19 5.75 7.45
C LEU A 29 2.38 6.72 8.32
N PRO A 30 1.43 7.47 7.72
CA PRO A 30 0.44 8.19 8.51
C PRO A 30 -0.36 7.21 9.39
N PRO A 31 -0.70 7.58 10.64
CA PRO A 31 -1.39 6.69 11.57
C PRO A 31 -2.90 6.64 11.26
N VAL A 32 -3.27 6.13 10.09
CA VAL A 32 -4.67 6.11 9.61
C VAL A 32 -5.62 5.42 10.59
N GLU A 33 -5.16 4.43 11.33
CA GLU A 33 -5.94 3.72 12.36
C GLU A 33 -6.39 4.62 13.53
N GLN A 34 -5.67 5.73 13.77
CA GLN A 34 -5.95 6.66 14.87
C GLN A 34 -6.91 7.79 14.47
N TRP A 35 -7.24 7.90 13.18
CA TRP A 35 -8.05 9.00 12.66
C TRP A 35 -9.52 8.60 12.55
N HIS A 36 -10.38 9.29 13.32
CA HIS A 36 -11.83 9.08 13.33
C HIS A 36 -12.57 10.39 13.05
N PRO A 37 -12.45 10.96 11.84
CA PRO A 37 -13.10 12.22 11.49
C PRO A 37 -14.62 12.04 11.41
N GLU A 38 -15.36 13.11 11.72
CA GLU A 38 -16.83 13.14 11.62
C GLU A 38 -17.32 13.20 10.17
N ARG A 39 -16.55 13.85 9.29
CA ARG A 39 -16.90 13.99 7.89
C ARG A 39 -16.67 12.66 7.17
N THR A 40 -17.76 12.12 6.62
CA THR A 40 -17.75 10.90 5.82
C THR A 40 -18.39 11.12 4.46
N GLY A 41 -18.05 10.29 3.48
CA GLY A 41 -18.60 10.39 2.13
C GLY A 41 -18.03 9.35 1.17
N ASP A 42 -18.31 9.53 -0.11
CA ASP A 42 -17.75 8.75 -1.22
C ASP A 42 -16.65 9.60 -1.89
N SER A 43 -15.49 9.00 -2.16
CA SER A 43 -14.41 9.70 -2.87
C SER A 43 -14.53 9.61 -4.39
N ALA A 44 -15.49 8.83 -4.92
CA ALA A 44 -15.59 8.44 -6.32
C ALA A 44 -14.29 7.81 -6.88
N MET A 45 -13.48 7.19 -6.00
CA MET A 45 -12.26 6.49 -6.40
C MET A 45 -12.48 4.99 -6.49
N GLU A 46 -11.79 4.39 -7.45
CA GLU A 46 -11.85 2.96 -7.71
C GLU A 46 -10.43 2.42 -7.90
N ILE A 47 -10.11 1.30 -7.26
CA ILE A 47 -8.94 0.49 -7.55
C ILE A 47 -9.43 -0.75 -8.31
N ARG A 48 -9.03 -0.86 -9.58
CA ARG A 48 -9.39 -2.02 -10.41
C ARG A 48 -8.52 -3.23 -10.13
N ALA A 49 -8.93 -4.40 -10.59
CA ALA A 49 -8.22 -5.66 -10.37
C ALA A 49 -6.78 -5.65 -10.94
N ASP A 50 -6.52 -4.83 -11.97
CA ASP A 50 -5.17 -4.61 -12.51
C ASP A 50 -4.34 -3.59 -11.70
N GLY A 51 -4.80 -3.18 -10.52
CA GLY A 51 -4.14 -2.18 -9.67
C GLY A 51 -4.21 -0.75 -10.20
N SER A 52 -4.93 -0.49 -11.30
CA SER A 52 -5.08 0.87 -11.81
C SER A 52 -6.12 1.66 -11.03
N TRP A 53 -5.76 2.91 -10.73
CA TRP A 53 -6.60 3.83 -9.96
C TRP A 53 -7.42 4.71 -10.88
N TYR A 54 -8.69 4.90 -10.54
CA TYR A 54 -9.64 5.78 -11.22
C TYR A 54 -10.25 6.78 -10.24
N HIS A 55 -10.66 7.93 -10.77
CA HIS A 55 -11.51 8.89 -10.08
C HIS A 55 -12.54 9.42 -11.08
N GLU A 56 -13.83 9.33 -10.74
CA GLU A 56 -14.94 9.74 -11.61
C GLU A 56 -14.86 9.16 -13.03
N GLY A 57 -14.49 7.87 -13.13
CA GLY A 57 -14.34 7.15 -14.40
C GLY A 57 -13.06 7.45 -15.19
N GLY A 58 -12.24 8.42 -14.76
CA GLY A 58 -10.96 8.75 -15.39
C GLY A 58 -9.76 8.05 -14.74
N ARG A 59 -8.88 7.45 -15.55
CA ARG A 59 -7.66 6.79 -15.05
C ARG A 59 -6.64 7.81 -14.51
N ILE A 60 -6.10 7.55 -13.32
CA ILE A 60 -5.04 8.33 -12.69
C ILE A 60 -3.68 7.83 -13.20
N ASN A 61 -3.09 8.54 -14.17
CA ASN A 61 -1.77 8.22 -14.75
C ASN A 61 -0.59 8.88 -13.99
N ARG A 62 -0.77 9.21 -12.70
CA ARG A 62 0.22 9.91 -11.88
C ARG A 62 0.72 9.00 -10.75
N PRO A 63 1.82 8.25 -10.94
CA PRO A 63 2.30 7.29 -9.94
C PRO A 63 2.54 7.89 -8.56
N ALA A 64 3.13 9.09 -8.48
CA ALA A 64 3.35 9.77 -7.19
C ALA A 64 2.05 10.07 -6.44
N MET A 65 0.95 10.33 -7.16
CA MET A 65 -0.37 10.56 -6.59
C MET A 65 -1.00 9.26 -6.09
N VAL A 66 -0.89 8.17 -6.88
CA VAL A 66 -1.32 6.83 -6.46
C VAL A 66 -0.60 6.40 -5.18
N LYS A 67 0.73 6.57 -5.13
CA LYS A 67 1.54 6.29 -3.93
C LYS A 67 1.16 7.14 -2.73
N LEU A 68 0.76 8.40 -2.95
CA LEU A 68 0.30 9.24 -1.85
C LEU A 68 -1.02 8.71 -1.28
N PHE A 69 -2.00 8.42 -2.14
CA PHE A 69 -3.28 7.90 -1.71
C PHE A 69 -3.18 6.52 -1.07
N SER A 70 -2.29 5.64 -1.53
CA SER A 70 -2.08 4.34 -0.89
C SER A 70 -1.65 4.44 0.58
N THR A 71 -0.90 5.49 0.96
CA THR A 71 -0.47 5.68 2.35
C THR A 71 -1.59 6.05 3.31
N ILE A 72 -2.73 6.51 2.78
CA ILE A 72 -3.88 6.90 3.58
C ILE A 72 -5.06 5.93 3.42
N LEU A 73 -4.82 4.77 2.79
CA LEU A 73 -5.81 3.73 2.64
C LEU A 73 -5.97 2.97 3.97
N ARG A 74 -7.21 2.76 4.39
CA ARG A 74 -7.55 1.92 5.55
C ARG A 74 -8.65 0.94 5.17
N ARG A 75 -8.52 -0.30 5.66
CA ARG A 75 -9.56 -1.32 5.57
C ARG A 75 -10.47 -1.20 6.80
N GLU A 76 -11.76 -1.09 6.60
CA GLU A 76 -12.75 -1.05 7.68
C GLU A 76 -13.15 -2.48 8.11
N ALA A 77 -13.76 -2.60 9.29
CA ALA A 77 -14.10 -3.89 9.89
C ALA A 77 -15.15 -4.69 9.08
N ASP A 78 -15.95 -4.02 8.25
CA ASP A 78 -16.91 -4.64 7.33
C ASP A 78 -16.27 -5.15 6.03
N GLY A 79 -14.96 -4.96 5.87
CA GLY A 79 -14.21 -5.33 4.67
C GLY A 79 -14.16 -4.23 3.60
N GLY A 80 -14.87 -3.12 3.80
CA GLY A 80 -14.79 -1.95 2.94
C GLY A 80 -13.44 -1.24 3.03
N HIS A 81 -13.18 -0.35 2.07
CA HIS A 81 -11.95 0.44 2.01
C HIS A 81 -12.28 1.93 1.99
N VAL A 82 -11.46 2.70 2.69
CA VAL A 82 -11.59 4.16 2.80
C VAL A 82 -10.23 4.84 2.62
N LEU A 83 -10.23 6.05 2.11
CA LEU A 83 -9.13 7.00 2.26
C LEU A 83 -9.40 7.85 3.50
N VAL A 84 -8.42 7.93 4.40
CA VAL A 84 -8.57 8.58 5.69
C VAL A 84 -7.55 9.69 5.85
N THR A 85 -8.03 10.88 6.19
CA THR A 85 -7.19 11.98 6.65
C THR A 85 -7.68 12.42 8.05
N PRO A 86 -6.96 13.32 8.75
CA PRO A 86 -7.47 13.88 9.99
C PRO A 86 -8.82 14.62 9.83
N ALA A 87 -9.17 15.05 8.62
CA ALA A 87 -10.36 15.86 8.36
C ALA A 87 -11.55 15.05 7.82
N GLU A 88 -11.32 13.94 7.12
CA GLU A 88 -12.38 13.19 6.45
C GLU A 88 -12.04 11.71 6.23
N LYS A 89 -13.08 10.89 6.15
CA LYS A 89 -13.04 9.46 5.81
C LYS A 89 -13.93 9.21 4.59
N LEU A 90 -13.34 8.89 3.45
CA LEU A 90 -14.07 8.74 2.19
C LEU A 90 -13.98 7.30 1.70
N GLY A 91 -15.12 6.68 1.41
CA GLY A 91 -15.20 5.33 0.85
C GLY A 91 -14.62 5.25 -0.55
N ILE A 92 -14.01 4.11 -0.87
CA ILE A 92 -13.52 3.80 -2.22
C ILE A 92 -14.00 2.41 -2.65
N VAL A 93 -14.09 2.18 -3.95
CA VAL A 93 -14.33 0.85 -4.51
C VAL A 93 -12.98 0.15 -4.73
N VAL A 94 -12.88 -1.11 -4.28
CA VAL A 94 -11.75 -1.99 -4.61
C VAL A 94 -12.33 -3.23 -5.26
N GLU A 95 -11.96 -3.48 -6.52
CA GLU A 95 -12.52 -4.57 -7.32
C GLU A 95 -12.08 -5.96 -6.81
N ASP A 96 -10.83 -6.06 -6.34
CA ASP A 96 -10.26 -7.30 -5.82
C ASP A 96 -9.37 -7.01 -4.60
N THR A 97 -8.12 -6.62 -4.82
CA THR A 97 -7.17 -6.23 -3.77
C THR A 97 -6.65 -4.81 -3.98
N PRO A 98 -6.39 -4.05 -2.90
CA PRO A 98 -5.91 -2.67 -3.03
C PRO A 98 -4.46 -2.57 -3.51
N PHE A 99 -3.67 -3.63 -3.35
CA PHE A 99 -2.25 -3.67 -3.68
C PHE A 99 -1.90 -4.95 -4.41
N ARG A 100 -1.01 -4.87 -5.38
CA ARG A 100 -0.47 -6.04 -6.09
C ARG A 100 1.00 -6.20 -5.82
N ALA A 101 1.40 -7.39 -5.38
CA ALA A 101 2.80 -7.80 -5.41
C ALA A 101 3.25 -7.99 -6.86
N VAL A 102 4.28 -7.25 -7.29
CA VAL A 102 4.77 -7.22 -8.68
C VAL A 102 6.19 -7.73 -8.82
N GLU A 103 6.97 -7.75 -7.73
CA GLU A 103 8.26 -8.44 -7.65
C GLU A 103 8.40 -9.17 -6.31
N MET A 104 9.23 -10.21 -6.28
CA MET A 104 9.52 -10.99 -5.09
C MET A 104 11.02 -11.28 -5.01
N LYS A 105 11.58 -11.19 -3.80
CA LYS A 105 12.86 -11.78 -3.42
C LYS A 105 12.63 -12.93 -2.47
N SER A 106 13.37 -14.01 -2.70
CA SER A 106 13.38 -15.21 -1.87
C SER A 106 14.81 -15.51 -1.47
N GLU A 107 15.06 -15.66 -0.17
CA GLU A 107 16.36 -16.07 0.37
C GLU A 107 16.17 -17.19 1.39
N GLY A 108 17.11 -18.13 1.44
CA GLY A 108 17.02 -19.30 2.31
C GLY A 108 16.10 -20.40 1.77
N GLU A 109 16.00 -21.47 2.55
CA GLU A 109 15.34 -22.72 2.18
C GLU A 109 14.46 -23.24 3.33
N GLY A 110 13.45 -24.05 2.98
CA GLY A 110 12.54 -24.64 3.95
C GLY A 110 11.86 -23.59 4.86
N GLU A 111 11.80 -23.88 6.15
CA GLU A 111 11.20 -23.01 7.17
C GLU A 111 12.00 -21.72 7.41
N ALA A 112 13.27 -21.67 7.01
CA ALA A 112 14.11 -20.48 7.13
C ALA A 112 13.97 -19.52 5.93
N ARG A 113 13.14 -19.88 4.93
CA ARG A 113 12.95 -19.04 3.74
C ARG A 113 12.27 -17.73 4.11
N LYS A 114 12.86 -16.63 3.66
CA LYS A 114 12.31 -15.28 3.78
C LYS A 114 11.84 -14.78 2.43
N LEU A 115 10.64 -14.21 2.40
CA LEU A 115 10.04 -13.63 1.21
C LEU A 115 9.76 -12.16 1.45
N VAL A 116 10.27 -11.31 0.54
CA VAL A 116 9.94 -9.89 0.50
C VAL A 116 9.35 -9.57 -0.87
N PHE A 117 8.25 -8.85 -0.87
CA PHE A 117 7.54 -8.43 -2.07
C PHE A 117 7.68 -6.93 -2.25
N ARG A 118 7.79 -6.50 -3.50
CA ARG A 118 7.52 -5.12 -3.90
C ARG A 118 6.10 -5.03 -4.43
N LEU A 119 5.35 -4.05 -3.94
CA LEU A 119 4.02 -3.70 -4.41
C LEU A 119 4.10 -2.77 -5.62
N ASP A 120 3.01 -2.66 -6.39
CA ASP A 120 2.85 -1.71 -7.48
C ASP A 120 2.94 -0.23 -7.05
N THR A 121 2.77 0.05 -5.76
CA THR A 121 3.04 1.34 -5.12
C THR A 121 4.53 1.56 -4.76
N ASP A 122 5.41 0.62 -5.09
CA ASP A 122 6.82 0.53 -4.66
C ASP A 122 7.04 0.32 -3.16
N ASP A 123 5.97 0.01 -2.45
CA ASP A 123 6.05 -0.39 -1.06
C ASP A 123 6.60 -1.81 -0.92
N LEU A 124 7.27 -2.08 0.20
CA LEU A 124 7.75 -3.40 0.53
C LEU A 124 6.84 -4.06 1.55
N VAL A 125 6.67 -5.37 1.44
CA VAL A 125 5.99 -6.22 2.44
C VAL A 125 6.81 -7.49 2.61
N MET A 126 7.11 -7.87 3.85
CA MET A 126 7.73 -9.15 4.17
C MET A 126 6.66 -10.13 4.61
N ALA A 127 6.61 -11.32 3.99
CA ALA A 127 5.71 -12.37 4.47
C ALA A 127 6.20 -12.89 5.83
N ASN A 128 5.32 -12.84 6.82
CA ASN A 128 5.58 -13.27 8.20
C ASN A 128 4.24 -13.55 8.92
N ALA A 129 4.25 -13.73 10.24
CA ALA A 129 3.03 -14.00 11.00
C ALA A 129 2.00 -12.85 10.94
N ASP A 130 2.47 -11.61 10.82
CA ASP A 130 1.60 -10.42 10.70
C ASP A 130 1.11 -10.22 9.25
N HIS A 131 1.84 -10.74 8.27
CA HIS A 131 1.54 -10.69 6.84
C HIS A 131 1.59 -12.10 6.23
N PRO A 132 0.61 -12.97 6.54
CA PRO A 132 0.58 -14.32 6.03
C PRO A 132 0.29 -14.32 4.52
N LEU A 133 0.66 -15.41 3.85
CA LEU A 133 0.19 -15.71 2.50
C LEU A 133 -1.13 -16.47 2.60
N SER A 134 -2.16 -15.99 1.89
CA SER A 134 -3.52 -16.53 1.90
C SER A 134 -4.05 -16.75 0.49
#